data_AF-A0A2L0VPL6-F1
#
_entry.id   AF-A0A2L0VPL6-F1
#
_cell.length_a   1.000
_cell.length_b   1.000
_cell.length_c   1.000
_cell.angle_alpha   90.00
_cell.angle_beta   90.00
_cell.angle_gamma   90.00
#
_symmetry.space_group_name_H-M   'P 1'
#
loop_
_entity.id
_entity.type
_entity.pdbx_description
1 polymer ?
#
loop_
_entity_poly.entity_id
_entity_poly.type
_entity_poly.pdbx_seq_one_letter_code
_entity_poly.pdbx_strand_id
1 'polypeptide(L)'
;MTTPDLSTPRDLEERYRRHGTEEWKRRGSALEHHRYAEKVHRFSRRRCGCGCNRRATHRGMANGICLIMGCEMRVARWVRNGT
;
A
#
# COMPACT_ATOMS: atom_id res chain seq x y z
N MET A 1 -9.32 -6.04 -27.09
CA MET A 1 -9.63 -6.00 -25.65
C MET A 1 -8.55 -5.16 -24.99
N THR A 2 -8.81 -3.89 -24.77
CA THR A 2 -7.84 -2.94 -24.20
C THR A 2 -7.74 -3.19 -22.70
N THR A 3 -6.57 -3.54 -22.20
CA THR A 3 -6.32 -3.63 -20.75
C THR A 3 -6.52 -2.24 -20.14
N PRO A 4 -7.41 -2.05 -19.16
CA PRO A 4 -7.61 -0.75 -18.54
C PRO A 4 -6.34 -0.32 -17.79
N ASP A 5 -5.93 0.92 -18.01
CA ASP A 5 -4.83 1.57 -17.32
C ASP A 5 -5.20 1.76 -15.83
N LEU A 6 -4.49 1.07 -14.94
CA LEU A 6 -4.79 0.91 -13.51
C LEU A 6 -4.49 2.18 -12.66
N SER A 7 -4.45 3.36 -13.28
CA SER A 7 -3.98 4.61 -12.65
C SER A 7 -5.10 5.49 -12.07
N THR A 8 -6.37 5.22 -12.38
CA THR A 8 -7.50 6.08 -11.98
C THR A 8 -8.15 5.72 -10.63
N PRO A 9 -8.47 6.71 -9.76
CA PRO A 9 -9.10 6.48 -8.46
C PRO A 9 -10.45 5.75 -8.51
N ARG A 10 -11.22 5.90 -9.60
CA ARG A 10 -12.55 5.29 -9.78
C ARG A 10 -12.50 3.77 -9.87
N ASP A 11 -11.47 3.20 -10.50
CA ASP A 11 -11.33 1.75 -10.65
C ASP A 11 -10.95 1.06 -9.33
N LEU A 12 -10.20 1.75 -8.47
CA LEU A 12 -9.92 1.29 -7.11
C LEU A 12 -11.20 1.26 -6.27
N GLU A 13 -12.01 2.31 -6.33
CA GLU A 13 -13.30 2.38 -5.63
C GLU A 13 -14.28 1.29 -6.10
N GLU A 14 -14.33 1.02 -7.40
CA GLU A 14 -15.16 -0.03 -7.97
C GLU A 14 -14.66 -1.44 -7.62
N ARG A 15 -13.35 -1.65 -7.55
CA ARG A 15 -12.76 -2.92 -7.10
C ARG A 15 -13.07 -3.19 -5.63
N TYR A 16 -13.06 -2.15 -4.79
CA TYR A 16 -13.47 -2.25 -3.39
C TYR A 16 -14.97 -2.52 -3.24
N ARG A 17 -15.83 -1.85 -4.03
CA ARG A 17 -17.27 -2.12 -4.03
C ARG A 17 -17.59 -3.57 -4.41
N ARG A 18 -16.83 -4.16 -5.34
CA ARG A 18 -17.06 -5.55 -5.82
C ARG A 18 -16.83 -6.64 -4.78
N HIS A 19 -15.89 -6.47 -3.86
CA HIS A 19 -15.57 -7.47 -2.84
C HIS A 19 -16.30 -7.26 -1.50
N GLY A 20 -17.08 -6.18 -1.40
CA GLY A 20 -17.80 -5.84 -0.17
C GLY A 20 -16.89 -5.35 0.94
N THR A 21 -17.43 -4.51 1.83
CA THR A 21 -16.71 -3.98 3.00
C THR A 21 -16.35 -5.05 4.04
N GLU A 22 -16.93 -6.25 3.93
CA GLU A 22 -16.76 -7.37 4.87
C GLU A 22 -15.36 -8.02 4.82
N GLU A 23 -14.70 -8.02 3.66
CA GLU A 23 -13.33 -8.52 3.51
C GLU A 23 -12.26 -7.45 3.77
N TRP A 24 -12.65 -6.18 3.78
CA TRP A 24 -11.77 -5.06 4.01
C TRP A 24 -11.17 -5.11 5.42
N LYS A 25 -9.85 -4.88 5.55
CA LYS A 25 -9.12 -4.96 6.84
C LYS A 25 -9.21 -6.33 7.55
N ARG A 26 -9.74 -7.38 6.91
CA ARG A 26 -9.74 -8.74 7.45
C ARG A 26 -8.39 -9.42 7.26
N ARG A 27 -7.81 -9.32 6.06
CA ARG A 27 -6.51 -9.91 5.69
C ARG A 27 -5.82 -9.09 4.60
N GLY A 28 -4.54 -8.79 4.77
CA GLY A 28 -3.72 -8.17 3.73
C GLY A 28 -2.78 -9.18 3.08
N SER A 29 -2.72 -9.20 1.75
CA SER A 29 -1.75 -9.97 0.97
C SER A 29 -1.19 -9.12 -0.16
N ALA A 30 0.14 -9.05 -0.26
CA ALA A 30 0.85 -8.31 -1.30
C ALA A 30 0.70 -8.94 -2.70
N LEU A 31 0.35 -10.22 -2.75
CA LEU A 31 0.18 -11.01 -3.98
C LEU A 31 -1.25 -10.92 -4.53
N GLU A 32 -2.24 -10.97 -3.64
CA GLU A 32 -3.65 -11.04 -4.03
C GLU A 32 -4.32 -9.67 -4.10
N HIS A 33 -3.88 -8.71 -3.28
CA HIS A 33 -4.53 -7.42 -3.15
C HIS A 33 -3.69 -6.28 -3.74
N HIS A 34 -4.39 -5.23 -4.17
CA HIS A 34 -3.76 -4.02 -4.66
C HIS A 34 -2.91 -3.36 -3.57
N ARG A 35 -1.65 -3.09 -3.90
CA ARG A 35 -0.68 -2.42 -3.03
C ARG A 35 -0.81 -0.91 -3.21
N TYR A 36 -0.80 -0.17 -2.12
CA TYR A 36 -0.83 1.29 -2.17
C TYR A 36 -0.06 1.90 -1.01
N ALA A 37 0.32 3.17 -1.13
CA ALA A 37 1.10 3.88 -0.12
C ALA A 37 0.23 4.89 0.63
N GLU A 38 0.44 5.01 1.94
CA GLU A 38 -0.16 6.05 2.77
C GLU A 38 0.89 6.74 3.64
N LYS A 39 0.66 8.01 3.98
CA LYS A 39 1.51 8.73 4.94
C LYS A 39 1.32 8.17 6.35
N VAL A 40 2.43 8.08 7.07
CA VAL A 40 2.46 7.66 8.48
C VAL A 40 2.26 8.88 9.37
N HIS A 41 1.65 8.67 10.54
CA HIS A 41 1.52 9.71 11.54
C HIS A 41 2.87 10.32 11.91
N ARG A 42 2.92 11.66 12.02
CA ARG A 42 4.14 12.43 12.33
C ARG A 42 4.86 12.02 13.62
N PHE A 43 4.19 11.35 14.55
CA PHE A 43 4.77 10.85 15.80
C PHE A 43 5.26 9.39 15.74
N SER A 44 5.15 8.71 14.61
CA SER A 44 5.69 7.36 14.47
C SER A 44 7.21 7.33 14.66
N ARG A 45 7.68 6.48 15.56
CA ARG A 45 9.11 6.32 15.88
C ARG A 45 9.82 5.26 15.03
N ARG A 46 9.09 4.55 14.15
CA ARG A 46 9.70 3.49 13.32
C ARG A 46 10.71 4.07 12.33
N ARG A 47 11.86 3.41 12.19
CA ARG A 47 12.91 3.76 11.22
C ARG A 47 12.72 3.00 9.90
N CYS A 48 13.23 3.56 8.80
CA CYS A 48 13.26 2.86 7.52
C CYS A 48 14.30 1.74 7.57
N GLY A 49 13.92 0.51 7.20
CA GLY A 49 14.84 -0.60 7.00
C GLY A 49 15.61 -0.56 5.66
N CYS A 50 15.51 0.51 4.88
CA CYS A 50 16.13 0.65 3.56
C CYS A 50 17.61 1.11 3.59
N GLY A 51 18.18 1.30 4.78
CA GLY A 51 19.54 1.82 4.93
C GLY A 51 19.64 3.35 4.95
N CYS A 52 18.57 4.11 4.64
CA CYS A 52 18.63 5.58 4.71
C CYS A 52 18.72 6.13 6.13
N ASN A 53 18.52 5.28 7.16
CA ASN A 53 18.54 5.59 8.58
C ASN A 53 17.57 6.71 9.05
N ARG A 54 16.68 7.18 8.16
CA ARG A 54 15.62 8.15 8.47
C ARG A 54 14.40 7.45 9.07
N ARG A 55 13.49 8.24 9.66
CA ARG A 55 12.18 7.78 10.11
C ARG A 55 11.33 7.29 8.93
N ALA A 56 10.51 6.28 9.16
CA ALA A 56 9.53 5.82 8.19
C ALA A 56 8.41 6.86 8.07
N THR A 57 8.25 7.41 6.86
CA THR A 57 7.24 8.44 6.54
C THR A 57 6.03 7.86 5.84
N HIS A 58 6.16 6.66 5.28
CA HIS A 58 5.10 5.98 4.53
C HIS A 58 4.90 4.55 5.01
N ARG A 59 3.66 4.08 4.85
CA ARG A 59 3.25 2.69 5.03
C ARG A 59 2.75 2.13 3.72
N GLY A 60 3.16 0.91 3.39
CA GLY A 60 2.65 0.12 2.28
C GLY A 60 1.49 -0.72 2.77
N MET A 61 0.34 -0.50 2.17
CA MET A 61 -0.94 -1.07 2.53
C MET A 61 -1.39 -2.05 1.45
N ALA A 62 -2.09 -3.10 1.88
CA ALA A 62 -2.82 -4.00 1.01
C ALA A 62 -4.09 -4.42 1.74
N ASN A 63 -5.25 -4.29 1.09
CA ASN A 63 -6.55 -4.57 1.70
C ASN A 63 -6.77 -3.90 3.08
N GLY A 64 -6.27 -2.68 3.28
CA GLY A 64 -6.45 -1.93 4.52
C GLY A 64 -5.51 -2.34 5.64
N ILE A 65 -4.63 -3.31 5.38
CA ILE A 65 -3.62 -3.81 6.31
C ILE A 65 -2.25 -3.27 5.91
N CYS A 66 -1.51 -2.78 6.90
CA CYS A 66 -0.12 -2.37 6.73
C CYS A 66 0.79 -3.58 6.67
N LEU A 67 1.50 -3.76 5.56
CA LEU A 67 2.45 -4.85 5.35
C LEU A 67 3.91 -4.39 5.47
N ILE A 68 4.19 -3.13 5.16
CA ILE A 68 5.54 -2.56 5.21
C ILE A 68 5.52 -1.10 5.65
N MET A 69 6.60 -0.62 6.25
CA MET A 69 6.82 0.80 6.51
C MET A 69 8.23 1.20 6.05
N GLY A 70 8.36 2.44 5.59
CA GLY A 70 9.64 2.94 5.10
C GLY A 70 9.63 4.41 4.76
N CYS A 71 10.74 4.88 4.18
CA CYS A 71 10.73 6.12 3.44
C CYS A 71 9.85 5.96 2.19
N GLU A 72 9.50 7.08 1.57
CA GLU A 72 8.67 7.12 0.36
C GLU A 72 9.20 6.17 -0.72
N MET A 73 10.50 6.24 -1.04
CA MET A 73 11.10 5.37 -2.05
C MET A 73 10.99 3.87 -1.75
N ARG A 74 11.20 3.44 -0.51
CA ARG A 74 11.08 2.02 -0.15
C ARG A 74 9.66 1.52 -0.36
N VAL A 75 8.68 2.31 0.09
CA VAL A 75 7.28 1.95 -0.04
C VAL A 75 6.84 2.00 -1.51
N ALA A 76 7.27 3.01 -2.28
CA ALA A 76 6.98 3.10 -3.71
C ALA A 76 7.53 1.91 -4.50
N ARG A 77 8.77 1.48 -4.22
CA ARG A 77 9.35 0.26 -4.81
C ARG A 77 8.54 -0.98 -4.48
N TRP A 78 8.16 -1.13 -3.21
CA TRP A 78 7.34 -2.26 -2.79
C TRP A 78 5.94 -2.24 -3.44
N VAL A 79 5.31 -1.07 -3.58
CA VAL A 79 4.00 -0.94 -4.26
C VAL A 79 4.12 -1.35 -5.73
N ARG A 80 5.17 -0.91 -6.42
CA ARG A 80 5.36 -1.20 -7.84
C ARG A 80 5.81 -2.64 -8.09
N ASN A 81 6.82 -3.11 -7.37
CA ASN A 81 7.58 -4.32 -7.70
C ASN A 81 7.36 -5.49 -6.73
N GLY A 82 6.89 -5.21 -5.51
CA GLY A 82 6.64 -6.23 -4.48
C GLY A 82 7.87 -6.57 -3.64
N THR A 83 8.98 -5.85 -3.87
CA THR A 83 10.28 -5.99 -3.22
C THR A 83 10.82 -4.63 -2.76
#